data_AF-A0A2X1N596-F1
#
_entry.id   AF-A0A2X1N596-F1
#
_cell.length_a   1.000
_cell.length_b   1.000
_cell.length_c   1.000
_cell.angle_alpha   90.00
_cell.angle_beta   90.00
_cell.angle_gamma   90.00
#
_symmetry.space_group_name_H-M   'P 1'
#
loop_
_entity.id
_entity.type
_entity.pdbx_description
1 polymer ?
#
loop_
_entity_poly.entity_id
_entity_poly.type
_entity_poly.pdbx_seq_one_letter_code
_entity_poly.pdbx_strand_id
1 'polypeptide(L)'
;MSAVLTAEQALKLVGEMFVYHMPFNRALGMELERYEKEFAQLAFKNQPMMVGNWAQSILHAGSLASALDVAAGLVCVGSTLTRHETISEDELRQRLSRMGTIDLRVDYLRPGRGERFTATSSLLRAGISRRRPR
;
A
#
# COMPACT_ATOMS: atom_id res chain seq x y z
N MET A 1 23.54 -16.64 -0.45
CA MET A 1 23.02 -16.55 0.92
C MET A 1 22.28 -15.23 1.02
N SER A 2 20.96 -15.26 1.19
CA SER A 2 20.18 -14.02 1.29
C SER A 2 20.37 -13.36 2.66
N ALA A 3 20.38 -12.03 2.67
CA ALA A 3 20.62 -11.26 3.88
C ALA A 3 19.49 -11.53 4.90
N VAL A 4 19.88 -11.66 6.17
CA VAL A 4 18.93 -11.67 7.30
C VAL A 4 18.65 -10.22 7.66
N LEU A 5 17.38 -9.83 7.62
CA LEU A 5 16.91 -8.48 7.89
C LEU A 5 16.25 -8.42 9.27
N THR A 6 16.50 -7.34 10.00
CA THR A 6 15.68 -6.99 11.16
C THR A 6 14.28 -6.56 10.71
N ALA A 7 13.31 -6.56 11.63
CA ALA A 7 11.96 -6.08 11.33
C ALA A 7 11.95 -4.66 10.74
N GLU A 8 12.83 -3.76 11.21
CA GLU A 8 12.95 -2.39 10.71
C GLU A 8 13.53 -2.34 9.29
N GLN A 9 14.58 -3.13 9.02
CA GLN A 9 15.16 -3.23 7.68
C GLN A 9 14.18 -3.83 6.67
N ALA A 10 13.42 -4.85 7.09
CA ALA A 10 12.39 -5.45 6.25
C ALA A 10 11.27 -4.45 5.95
N LEU A 11 10.83 -3.67 6.94
CA LEU A 11 9.81 -2.64 6.77
C LEU A 11 10.28 -1.55 5.79
N LYS A 12 11.53 -1.09 5.90
CA LYS A 12 12.11 -0.15 4.94
C LYS A 12 12.13 -0.71 3.51
N LEU A 13 12.61 -1.94 3.34
CA LEU A 13 12.68 -2.59 2.02
C LEU A 13 11.29 -2.75 1.39
N VAL A 14 10.28 -3.12 2.18
CA VAL A 14 8.89 -3.22 1.70
C VAL A 14 8.36 -1.88 1.24
N GLY A 15 8.59 -0.82 2.02
CA GLY A 15 8.19 0.54 1.65
C GLY A 15 8.79 0.96 0.30
N GLU A 16 10.08 0.69 0.10
CA GLU A 16 10.77 0.98 -1.15
C GLU A 16 10.20 0.15 -2.32
N MET A 17 9.94 -1.14 -2.12
CA MET A 17 9.35 -2.03 -3.13
C MET A 17 7.96 -1.58 -3.57
N PHE A 18 7.06 -1.28 -2.63
CA PHE A 18 5.69 -0.92 -2.94
C PHE A 18 5.60 0.42 -3.66
N VAL A 19 6.41 1.42 -3.28
CA VAL A 19 6.32 2.75 -3.89
C VAL A 19 7.14 2.86 -5.17
N TYR A 20 8.37 2.34 -5.20
CA TYR A 20 9.31 2.61 -6.30
C TYR A 20 9.44 1.48 -7.31
N HIS A 21 9.06 0.24 -6.98
CA HIS A 21 9.14 -0.87 -7.93
C HIS A 21 7.83 -1.16 -8.66
N MET A 22 6.68 -0.72 -8.12
CA MET A 22 5.39 -0.85 -8.80
C MET A 22 5.22 0.27 -9.86
N PRO A 23 5.17 -0.04 -11.17
CA PRO A 23 5.08 0.99 -12.22
C PRO A 23 3.84 1.86 -12.08
N PHE A 24 2.73 1.28 -11.63
CA PHE A 24 1.47 1.98 -11.45
C PHE A 24 1.52 3.01 -10.30
N ASN A 25 2.15 2.67 -9.18
CA ASN A 25 2.29 3.60 -8.04
C ASN A 25 3.20 4.78 -8.40
N ARG A 26 4.26 4.51 -9.18
CA ARG A 26 5.12 5.56 -9.74
C ARG A 26 4.38 6.46 -10.73
N ALA A 27 3.56 5.89 -11.61
CA ALA A 27 2.74 6.65 -12.54
C ALA A 27 1.76 7.57 -11.79
N LEU A 28 1.22 7.10 -10.66
CA LEU A 28 0.38 7.91 -9.78
C LEU A 28 1.17 8.90 -8.90
N GLY A 29 2.50 8.90 -8.95
CA GLY A 29 3.34 9.81 -8.16
C GLY A 29 3.13 9.63 -6.65
N MET A 30 2.92 8.39 -6.20
CA MET A 30 2.77 8.07 -4.79
C MET A 30 4.11 8.21 -4.07
N GLU A 31 4.06 8.78 -2.87
CA GLU A 31 5.18 8.94 -1.95
C GLU A 31 4.78 8.36 -0.58
N LEU A 32 5.70 7.64 0.05
CA LEU A 32 5.52 7.13 1.41
C LEU A 32 5.94 8.20 2.41
N GLU A 33 4.98 8.79 3.12
CA GLU A 33 5.25 9.81 4.14
C GLU A 33 5.59 9.17 5.49
N ARG A 34 4.82 8.16 5.89
CA ARG A 34 5.02 7.44 7.15
C ARG A 34 4.75 5.97 6.94
N TYR A 35 5.61 5.13 7.51
CA TYR A 35 5.41 3.69 7.54
C TYR A 35 5.86 3.12 8.87
N GLU A 36 4.91 2.50 9.55
CA GLU A 36 5.06 1.88 10.85
C GLU A 36 4.40 0.50 10.82
N LYS A 37 4.60 -0.29 11.87
CA LYS A 37 4.10 -1.67 11.97
C LYS A 37 2.60 -1.82 11.65
N GLU A 38 1.79 -0.91 12.14
CA GLU A 38 0.31 -0.98 12.06
C GLU A 38 -0.30 0.25 11.39
N PHE A 39 0.53 1.08 10.76
CA PHE A 39 0.12 2.34 10.16
C PHE A 39 0.93 2.67 8.91
N ALA A 40 0.26 3.13 7.86
CA ALA A 40 0.91 3.64 6.66
C ALA A 40 0.23 4.92 6.20
N GLN A 41 1.02 5.84 5.68
CA GLN A 41 0.57 7.09 5.09
C GLN A 41 1.25 7.31 3.75
N LEU A 42 0.43 7.40 2.72
CA LEU A 42 0.84 7.73 1.36
C LEU A 42 0.32 9.11 0.99
N ALA A 43 1.09 9.85 0.21
CA ALA A 43 0.62 11.07 -0.42
C ALA A 43 0.88 11.03 -1.92
N PHE A 44 0.03 11.69 -2.69
CA PHE A 44 0.25 11.90 -4.11
C PHE A 44 -0.36 13.24 -4.53
N LYS A 45 0.21 13.82 -5.59
CA LYS A 45 -0.31 15.04 -6.20
C LYS A 45 -1.33 14.70 -7.28
N ASN A 46 -2.32 15.56 -7.45
CA ASN A 46 -3.22 15.49 -8.57
C ASN A 46 -2.45 15.70 -9.87
N GLN A 47 -2.69 14.85 -10.86
CA GLN A 47 -2.06 14.92 -12.17
C GLN A 47 -3.13 14.94 -13.25
N PRO A 48 -2.90 15.61 -14.41
CA PRO A 48 -3.87 15.62 -15.52
C PRO A 48 -4.30 14.22 -15.96
N MET A 49 -3.42 13.23 -15.90
CA MET A 49 -3.70 11.83 -16.24
C MET A 49 -4.68 11.13 -15.28
N MET A 50 -4.94 11.70 -14.10
CA MET A 50 -5.86 11.16 -13.09
C MET A 50 -7.25 11.78 -13.17
N VAL A 51 -7.49 12.74 -14.05
CA VAL A 51 -8.80 13.40 -14.15
C VAL A 51 -9.80 12.42 -14.76
N GLY A 52 -10.83 12.05 -13.99
CA GLY A 52 -11.85 11.11 -14.45
C GLY A 52 -12.98 11.80 -15.22
N ASN A 53 -13.51 12.89 -14.65
CA ASN A 53 -14.51 13.71 -15.31
C ASN A 53 -13.87 15.01 -15.76
N TRP A 54 -13.58 15.09 -17.06
CA TRP A 54 -12.95 16.24 -17.71
C TRP A 54 -13.75 17.54 -17.52
N ALA A 55 -15.08 17.47 -17.51
CA ALA A 55 -15.92 18.65 -17.36
C ALA A 55 -15.91 19.23 -15.93
N GLN A 56 -15.57 18.41 -14.92
CA GLN A 56 -15.57 18.82 -13.50
C GLN A 56 -14.17 18.90 -12.88
N SER A 57 -13.13 18.51 -13.63
CA SER A 57 -11.73 18.41 -13.19
C SER A 57 -11.57 17.68 -11.85
N ILE A 58 -12.32 16.58 -11.66
CA ILE A 58 -12.25 15.76 -10.45
C ILE A 58 -11.38 14.53 -10.67
N LEU A 59 -10.72 14.11 -9.59
CA LEU A 59 -9.91 12.89 -9.60
C LEU A 59 -10.78 11.68 -9.94
N HIS A 60 -10.26 10.79 -10.79
CA HIS A 60 -10.86 9.51 -11.10
C HIS A 60 -10.91 8.67 -9.83
N ALA A 61 -12.10 8.14 -9.52
CA ALA A 61 -12.34 7.32 -8.33
C ALA A 61 -11.34 6.15 -8.22
N GLY A 62 -10.96 5.56 -9.35
CA GLY A 62 -9.94 4.51 -9.43
C GLY A 62 -8.59 4.92 -8.83
N SER A 63 -8.13 6.16 -9.00
CA SER A 63 -6.86 6.62 -8.42
C SER A 63 -6.93 6.69 -6.89
N LEU A 64 -8.08 7.07 -6.32
CA LEU A 64 -8.31 7.04 -4.87
C LEU A 64 -8.37 5.59 -4.35
N ALA A 65 -9.12 4.71 -5.03
CA ALA A 65 -9.21 3.31 -4.65
C ALA A 65 -7.83 2.64 -4.67
N SER A 66 -7.02 2.92 -5.69
CA SER A 66 -5.65 2.43 -5.77
C SER A 66 -4.77 2.92 -4.63
N ALA A 67 -4.84 4.20 -4.27
CA ALA A 67 -4.07 4.71 -3.13
C ALA A 67 -4.46 4.03 -1.81
N LEU A 68 -5.75 3.80 -1.60
CA LEU A 68 -6.26 3.09 -0.42
C LEU A 68 -5.81 1.61 -0.40
N ASP A 69 -5.83 0.94 -1.54
CA ASP A 69 -5.38 -0.45 -1.68
C ASP A 69 -3.88 -0.60 -1.35
N VAL A 70 -3.04 0.28 -1.89
CA VAL A 70 -1.60 0.27 -1.61
C VAL A 70 -1.31 0.55 -0.13
N ALA A 71 -1.99 1.53 0.47
CA ALA A 71 -1.84 1.85 1.89
C ALA A 71 -2.24 0.66 2.78
N ALA A 72 -3.35 -0.01 2.46
CA ALA A 72 -3.80 -1.20 3.19
C ALA A 72 -2.83 -2.38 3.01
N GLY A 73 -2.31 -2.58 1.80
CA GLY A 73 -1.28 -3.58 1.51
C GLY A 73 -0.04 -3.40 2.37
N LEU A 74 0.48 -2.17 2.47
CA LEU A 74 1.63 -1.83 3.29
C LEU A 74 1.43 -2.19 4.78
N VAL A 75 0.28 -1.80 5.35
CA VAL A 75 -0.05 -2.11 6.76
C VAL A 75 -0.16 -3.63 6.99
N CYS A 76 -0.78 -4.36 6.06
CA CYS A 76 -0.86 -5.82 6.13
C CYS A 76 0.53 -6.47 6.14
N VAL A 77 1.44 -6.04 5.25
CA VAL A 77 2.82 -6.55 5.24
C VAL A 77 3.53 -6.23 6.55
N GLY A 78 3.46 -4.97 6.98
CA GLY A 78 4.12 -4.48 8.21
C GLY A 78 3.71 -5.28 9.44
N SER A 79 2.40 -5.51 9.60
CA SER A 79 1.87 -6.32 10.70
C SER A 79 2.30 -7.78 10.67
N THR A 80 2.51 -8.34 9.48
CA THR A 80 2.91 -9.75 9.31
C THR A 80 4.39 -9.94 9.64
N LEU A 81 5.21 -8.96 9.29
CA LEU A 81 6.66 -8.99 9.54
C LEU A 81 6.99 -8.96 11.02
N THR A 82 6.23 -8.21 11.80
CA THR A 82 6.48 -8.03 13.23
C THR A 82 6.09 -9.21 14.11
N ARG A 83 5.65 -10.32 13.52
CA ARG A 83 5.55 -11.62 14.20
C ARG A 83 6.90 -12.33 14.30
N HIS A 84 7.92 -11.88 13.56
CA HIS A 84 9.28 -12.44 13.59
C HIS A 84 10.28 -11.32 13.89
N GLU A 85 11.25 -11.58 14.77
CA GLU A 85 12.32 -10.61 15.07
C GLU A 85 13.26 -10.41 13.87
N THR A 86 13.46 -11.47 13.09
CA THR A 86 14.30 -11.49 11.88
C THR A 86 13.62 -12.27 10.77
N ILE A 87 13.88 -11.87 9.52
CA ILE A 87 13.39 -12.57 8.33
C ILE A 87 14.47 -12.53 7.25
N SER A 88 14.62 -13.62 6.49
CA SER A 88 15.49 -13.59 5.31
C SER A 88 14.82 -12.83 4.17
N GLU A 89 15.62 -12.17 3.34
CA GLU A 89 15.08 -11.44 2.18
C GLU A 89 14.28 -12.37 1.22
N ASP A 90 14.73 -13.60 1.02
CA ASP A 90 14.02 -14.58 0.18
C ASP A 90 12.65 -14.93 0.74
N GLU A 91 12.57 -15.14 2.06
CA GLU A 91 11.30 -15.45 2.71
C GLU A 91 10.35 -14.26 2.68
N LEU A 92 10.87 -13.04 2.87
CA LEU A 92 10.09 -11.82 2.68
C LEU A 92 9.51 -11.76 1.26
N ARG A 93 10.34 -11.96 0.22
CA ARG A 93 9.90 -11.96 -1.18
C ARG A 93 8.85 -13.04 -1.46
N GLN A 94 9.01 -14.25 -0.91
CA GLN A 94 8.02 -15.33 -1.03
C GLN A 94 6.69 -15.02 -0.32
N ARG A 95 6.71 -14.30 0.82
CA ARG A 95 5.49 -13.86 1.50
C ARG A 95 4.79 -12.77 0.69
N LEU A 96 5.55 -11.80 0.18
CA LEU A 96 5.04 -10.74 -0.69
C LEU A 96 4.39 -11.31 -1.96
N SER A 97 4.98 -12.35 -2.58
CA SER A 97 4.43 -12.97 -3.79
C SER A 97 3.08 -13.69 -3.56
N ARG A 98 2.73 -13.97 -2.31
CA ARG A 98 1.47 -14.59 -1.91
C ARG A 98 0.46 -13.59 -1.37
N MET A 99 0.86 -12.35 -1.14
CA MET A 99 -0.04 -11.29 -0.72
C MET A 99 -0.84 -10.78 -1.91
N GLY A 100 -2.14 -10.59 -1.68
CA GLY A 100 -3.04 -10.00 -2.63
C GLY A 100 -4.30 -9.53 -1.92
N THR A 101 -4.88 -8.46 -2.45
CA THR A 101 -6.16 -7.93 -1.95
C THR A 101 -7.27 -8.92 -2.29
N ILE A 102 -7.96 -9.41 -1.26
CA ILE A 102 -9.07 -10.36 -1.41
C ILE A 102 -10.37 -9.62 -1.73
N ASP A 103 -10.58 -8.51 -1.02
CA ASP A 103 -11.76 -7.66 -1.13
C ASP A 103 -11.35 -6.22 -0.81
N LEU A 104 -11.97 -5.26 -1.51
CA LEU A 104 -11.76 -3.83 -1.30
C LEU A 104 -13.11 -3.13 -1.37
N ARG A 105 -13.48 -2.46 -0.28
CA ARG A 105 -14.65 -1.60 -0.21
C ARG A 105 -14.22 -0.14 -0.06
N VAL A 106 -14.71 0.71 -0.95
CA VAL A 106 -14.47 2.15 -0.93
C VAL A 106 -15.80 2.89 -0.99
N ASP A 107 -16.08 3.70 0.02
CA ASP A 107 -17.26 4.57 0.07
C ASP A 107 -16.82 6.02 -0.26
N TYR A 108 -17.24 6.54 -1.43
CA TYR A 108 -16.86 7.88 -1.88
C TYR A 108 -17.79 8.94 -1.29
N LEU A 109 -17.27 9.77 -0.40
CA LEU A 109 -18.08 10.75 0.34
C LEU A 109 -18.25 12.08 -0.41
N ARG A 110 -17.23 12.50 -1.16
CA ARG A 110 -17.19 13.80 -1.86
C ARG A 110 -16.40 13.68 -3.16
N PRO A 111 -16.65 14.58 -4.14
CA PRO A 111 -15.81 14.67 -5.33
C PRO A 111 -14.35 14.99 -4.97
N GLY A 112 -13.40 14.25 -5.56
CA GLY A 112 -11.96 14.41 -5.30
C GLY A 112 -11.37 15.66 -5.92
N ARG A 113 -11.67 16.84 -5.35
CA ARG A 113 -11.05 18.12 -5.72
C ARG A 113 -9.91 18.44 -4.75
N GLY A 114 -8.74 18.71 -5.29
CA GLY A 114 -7.55 19.02 -4.51
C GLY A 114 -6.28 18.90 -5.34
N GLU A 115 -5.19 19.47 -4.82
CA GLU A 115 -3.86 19.41 -5.42
C GLU A 115 -3.01 18.26 -4.84
N ARG A 116 -3.21 17.94 -3.56
CA ARG A 116 -2.53 16.85 -2.84
C ARG A 116 -3.57 16.00 -2.13
N PHE A 117 -3.43 14.69 -2.25
CA PHE A 117 -4.24 13.71 -1.56
C PHE A 117 -3.36 12.87 -0.65
N THR A 118 -3.88 12.54 0.52
CA THR A 118 -3.20 11.71 1.51
C THR A 118 -4.10 10.54 1.87
N ALA A 119 -3.57 9.32 1.73
CA ALA A 119 -4.22 8.08 2.11
C ALA A 119 -3.53 7.52 3.35
N THR A 120 -4.29 7.36 4.44
CA THR A 120 -3.84 6.71 5.66
C THR A 120 -4.52 5.35 5.81
N SER A 121 -3.80 4.40 6.38
CA SER A 121 -4.33 3.09 6.71
C SER A 121 -3.82 2.67 8.08
N SER A 122 -4.66 1.95 8.83
CA SER A 122 -4.30 1.33 10.09
C SER A 122 -4.86 -0.09 10.19
N LEU A 123 -4.16 -0.94 10.93
CA LEU A 123 -4.57 -2.33 11.09
C LEU A 123 -5.68 -2.43 12.14
N LEU A 124 -6.86 -2.88 11.73
CA LEU A 124 -7.96 -3.13 12.67
C LEU A 124 -7.83 -4.50 13.36
N ARG A 125 -7.42 -5.53 12.61
CA ARG A 125 -7.29 -6.90 13.13
C ARG A 125 -6.30 -7.72 12.32
N ALA A 126 -5.32 -8.31 13.00
CA ALA A 126 -4.42 -9.31 12.42
C ALA A 126 -4.99 -10.73 12.55
N GLY A 127 -5.57 -11.27 11.48
CA GLY A 127 -6.06 -12.65 11.43
C GLY A 127 -5.00 -13.67 10.98
N ILE A 128 -5.32 -14.96 11.11
CA ILE A 128 -4.55 -16.04 10.47
C ILE A 128 -5.09 -16.20 9.04
N SER A 129 -4.19 -16.36 8.06
CA SER A 129 -4.55 -16.52 6.65
C SER A 129 -5.58 -17.64 6.47
N ARG A 130 -6.80 -17.29 6.04
CA ARG A 130 -7.79 -18.28 5.59
C ARG A 130 -7.48 -18.63 4.15
N ARG A 131 -6.79 -19.75 3.94
CA ARG A 131 -6.73 -20.37 2.62
C ARG A 131 -8.13 -20.86 2.26
N ARG A 132 -8.71 -20.35 1.17
CA ARG A 132 -9.72 -21.12 0.45
C ARG A 132 -8.99 -22.24 -0.29
N PRO A 133 -9.40 -23.51 -0.14
CA PRO A 133 -8.97 -24.54 -1.09
C PRO A 133 -9.38 -24.08 -2.49
N ARG A 134 -8.45 -24.17 -3.44
CA ARG A 134 -8.77 -24.00 -4.86
C ARG A 134 -9.59 -25.19 -5.35
#